data_AF-G0LB86-F1
#
_entry.id   AF-G0LB86-F1
#
_cell.length_a   1.000
_cell.length_b   1.000
_cell.length_c   1.000
_cell.angle_alpha   90.00
_cell.angle_beta   90.00
_cell.angle_gamma   90.00
#
_symmetry.space_group_name_H-M   'P 1'
#
loop_
_entity.id
_entity.type
_entity.pdbx_description
1 polymer ?
#
loop_
_entity_poly.entity_id
_entity_poly.type
_entity_poly.pdbx_seq_one_letter_code
_entity_poly.pdbx_strand_id
1 'polypeptide(L)'
;MKIKVGDGIVGRVAQIKQPILLSDTSMESRYILDDKRRFSELAVPIMRSGDLLGVLDFEHSEKNFFTESHVLIFQLIAKLTGIKLERISSQNYKPLINGVVYSGQWVRLLTQERVHRDSNLSLGAMADVLNISDTYLSHLVSKLGGHNFSDHINHYWVLDAKDMLADRKYNDYTILSIGLEAGFNSKSTFYSVFKKHTGLTPTGFRKGDGKAKKGVGVKH
;
A
#
# COMPACT_ATOMS: atom_id res chain seq x y z
N MET A 1 6.73 -10.24 26.28
CA MET A 1 7.66 -10.93 27.20
C MET A 1 9.06 -10.95 26.60
N LYS A 2 10.14 -10.64 27.34
CA LYS A 2 11.52 -10.84 26.86
C LYS A 2 11.99 -12.21 27.37
N ILE A 3 12.12 -13.19 26.47
CA ILE A 3 12.61 -14.53 26.78
C ILE A 3 14.15 -14.49 26.75
N LYS A 4 14.82 -15.04 27.77
CA LYS A 4 16.29 -15.13 27.79
C LYS A 4 16.75 -16.25 26.85
N VAL A 5 17.93 -16.09 26.25
CA VAL A 5 18.55 -17.17 25.46
C VAL A 5 18.73 -18.40 26.36
N GLY A 6 18.25 -19.55 25.91
CA GLY A 6 18.19 -20.81 26.67
C GLY A 6 16.87 -21.11 27.38
N ASP A 7 16.00 -20.11 27.60
CA ASP A 7 14.69 -20.29 28.25
C ASP A 7 13.59 -20.56 27.22
N GLY A 8 12.72 -21.53 27.49
CA GLY A 8 11.65 -21.93 26.56
C GLY A 8 12.17 -22.50 25.24
N ILE A 9 11.26 -22.83 24.33
CA ILE A 9 11.61 -23.44 23.03
C ILE A 9 12.33 -22.43 22.13
N VAL A 10 11.81 -21.20 22.07
CA VAL A 10 12.42 -20.09 21.33
C VAL A 10 13.84 -19.81 21.81
N GLY A 11 14.07 -19.72 23.13
CA GLY A 11 15.41 -19.49 23.68
C GLY A 11 16.36 -20.66 23.43
N ARG A 12 15.86 -21.90 23.43
CA ARG A 12 16.66 -23.07 23.07
C ARG A 12 17.05 -23.07 21.59
N VAL A 13 16.13 -22.77 20.68
CA VAL A 13 16.43 -22.60 19.25
C VAL A 13 17.49 -21.52 19.04
N ALA A 14 17.39 -20.40 19.75
CA ALA A 14 18.40 -19.34 19.71
C ALA A 14 19.78 -19.85 20.18
N GLN A 15 19.83 -20.71 21.19
CA GLN A 15 21.07 -21.28 21.72
C GLN A 15 21.71 -22.29 20.77
N ILE A 16 20.92 -23.26 20.26
CA ILE A 16 21.45 -24.37 19.45
C ILE A 16 21.53 -24.03 17.95
N LYS A 17 20.88 -22.94 17.51
CA LYS A 17 20.81 -22.48 16.12
C LYS A 17 20.26 -23.54 15.15
N GLN A 18 19.35 -24.39 15.63
CA GLN A 18 18.66 -25.45 14.88
C GLN A 18 17.15 -25.36 15.13
N PRO A 19 16.30 -25.71 14.15
CA PRO A 19 14.86 -25.72 14.35
C PRO A 19 14.46 -26.76 15.41
N ILE A 20 13.37 -26.49 16.11
CA ILE A 20 12.71 -27.44 17.01
C ILE A 20 11.26 -27.59 16.55
N LEU A 21 10.85 -28.82 16.31
CA LEU A 21 9.48 -29.23 16.05
C LEU A 21 8.94 -29.98 17.27
N LEU A 22 7.89 -29.46 17.88
CA LEU A 22 7.11 -30.13 18.90
C LEU A 22 5.74 -30.48 18.34
N SER A 23 5.49 -31.78 18.22
CA SER A 23 4.18 -32.29 17.82
C SER A 23 3.16 -32.28 18.99
N ASP A 24 3.65 -32.30 20.23
CA ASP A 24 2.86 -32.19 21.45
C ASP A 24 3.63 -31.44 22.56
N THR A 25 3.35 -30.16 22.74
CA THR A 25 3.97 -29.33 23.80
C THR A 25 3.57 -29.77 25.21
N SER A 26 2.48 -30.54 25.39
CA SER A 26 2.03 -30.98 26.71
C SER A 26 3.02 -31.93 27.39
N MET A 27 3.91 -32.52 26.60
CA MET A 27 4.97 -33.41 27.03
C MET A 27 6.29 -32.68 27.32
N GLU A 28 6.38 -31.38 27.04
CA GLU A 28 7.62 -30.61 27.18
C GLU A 28 7.58 -29.74 28.43
N SER A 29 8.45 -30.06 29.39
CA SER A 29 8.54 -29.37 30.69
C SER A 29 8.99 -27.90 30.58
N ARG A 30 9.57 -27.51 29.44
CA ARG A 30 10.05 -26.16 29.14
C ARG A 30 9.03 -25.29 28.39
N TYR A 31 7.83 -25.79 28.11
CA TYR A 31 6.77 -24.99 27.49
C TYR A 31 6.27 -23.91 28.45
N ILE A 32 6.17 -22.67 27.96
CA ILE A 32 5.70 -21.51 28.74
C ILE A 32 4.29 -21.17 28.26
N LEU A 33 3.31 -21.28 29.15
CA LEU A 33 1.91 -20.90 28.89
C LEU A 33 1.76 -19.37 28.91
N ASP A 34 1.38 -18.78 27.78
CA ASP A 34 1.12 -17.33 27.67
C ASP A 34 -0.37 -16.97 27.86
N ASP A 35 -1.30 -17.68 27.20
CA ASP A 35 -2.76 -17.45 27.34
C ASP A 35 -3.58 -18.75 27.19
N LYS A 36 -3.54 -19.37 26.00
CA LYS A 36 -4.18 -20.68 25.73
C LYS A 36 -3.13 -21.73 25.43
N ARG A 37 -3.39 -22.98 25.84
CA ARG A 37 -2.49 -24.10 25.56
C ARG A 37 -2.40 -24.33 24.04
N ARG A 38 -1.20 -24.21 23.49
CA ARG A 38 -0.88 -24.59 22.11
C ARG A 38 -0.21 -25.94 22.15
N PHE A 39 -0.69 -26.87 21.34
CA PHE A 39 -0.27 -28.27 21.41
C PHE A 39 0.80 -28.63 20.38
N SER A 40 0.94 -27.87 19.29
CA SER A 40 2.04 -28.06 18.36
C SER A 40 2.79 -26.75 18.19
N GLU A 41 4.12 -26.81 18.23
CA GLU A 41 5.01 -25.66 18.15
C GLU A 41 6.14 -25.95 17.16
N LEU A 42 6.49 -24.96 16.35
CA LEU A 42 7.62 -25.01 15.44
C LEU A 42 8.39 -23.71 15.55
N ALA A 43 9.60 -23.81 16.09
CA ALA A 43 10.51 -22.68 16.21
C ALA A 43 11.68 -22.85 15.24
N VAL A 44 11.98 -21.81 14.45
CA VAL A 44 13.00 -21.86 13.38
C VAL A 44 13.94 -20.66 13.50
N PRO A 45 15.27 -20.87 13.54
CA PRO A 45 16.22 -19.77 13.67
C PRO A 45 16.34 -18.99 12.36
N ILE A 46 16.35 -17.66 12.46
CA ILE A 46 16.69 -16.76 11.36
C ILE A 46 18.19 -16.51 11.42
N MET A 47 18.93 -17.13 10.50
CA MET A 47 20.39 -17.10 10.46
C MET A 47 20.92 -16.29 9.29
N ARG A 48 22.04 -15.59 9.49
CA ARG A 48 22.79 -14.96 8.41
C ARG A 48 24.28 -14.93 8.72
N SER A 49 25.11 -15.36 7.78
CA SER A 49 26.58 -15.30 7.91
C SER A 49 27.15 -15.90 9.21
N GLY A 50 26.44 -16.88 9.82
CA GLY A 50 26.79 -17.51 11.10
C GLY A 50 26.12 -16.89 12.33
N ASP A 51 25.55 -15.70 12.20
CA ASP A 51 24.89 -14.96 13.26
C ASP A 51 23.39 -15.27 13.33
N LEU A 52 22.89 -15.30 14.57
CA LEU A 52 21.46 -15.40 14.84
C LEU A 52 20.85 -14.01 14.80
N LEU A 53 19.93 -13.78 13.89
CA LEU A 53 19.18 -12.52 13.77
C LEU A 53 17.87 -12.54 14.57
N GLY A 54 17.33 -13.74 14.83
CA GLY A 54 16.09 -13.94 15.57
C GLY A 54 15.58 -15.37 15.43
N VAL A 55 14.38 -15.63 15.97
CA VAL A 55 13.70 -16.94 15.88
C VAL A 55 12.27 -16.67 15.42
N LEU A 56 11.82 -17.41 14.41
CA LEU A 56 10.41 -17.49 14.05
C LEU A 56 9.75 -18.51 14.95
N ASP A 57 8.65 -18.12 15.58
CA ASP A 57 7.89 -18.95 16.50
C ASP A 57 6.47 -19.16 15.96
N PHE A 58 6.05 -20.41 15.83
CA PHE A 58 4.76 -20.80 15.28
C PHE A 58 4.08 -21.80 16.20
N GLU A 59 2.80 -21.57 16.48
CA GLU A 59 2.03 -22.37 17.42
C GLU A 59 0.65 -22.74 16.84
N HIS A 60 0.16 -23.94 17.18
CA HIS A 60 -1.17 -24.40 16.81
C HIS A 60 -1.89 -25.09 17.97
N SER A 61 -3.22 -24.97 18.02
CA SER A 61 -4.06 -25.57 19.05
C SER A 61 -4.29 -27.08 18.88
N GLU A 62 -3.83 -27.67 17.78
CA GLU A 62 -3.95 -29.11 17.53
C GLU A 62 -2.58 -29.77 17.60
N LYS A 63 -2.53 -30.98 18.17
CA LYS A 63 -1.33 -31.83 18.17
C LYS A 63 -0.98 -32.25 16.75
N ASN A 64 0.31 -32.50 16.49
CA ASN A 64 0.83 -32.97 15.20
C ASN A 64 0.50 -32.07 14.00
N PHE A 65 0.11 -30.82 14.23
CA PHE A 65 -0.22 -29.89 13.16
C PHE A 65 1.00 -29.55 12.30
N PHE A 66 2.13 -29.23 12.95
CA PHE A 66 3.39 -29.06 12.25
C PHE A 66 4.06 -30.42 11.98
N THR A 67 4.73 -30.50 10.84
CA THR A 67 5.36 -31.73 10.32
C THR A 67 6.75 -31.39 9.78
N GLU A 68 7.56 -32.40 9.47
CA GLU A 68 8.88 -32.20 8.85
C GLU A 68 8.81 -31.40 7.53
N SER A 69 7.74 -31.58 6.74
CA SER A 69 7.53 -30.79 5.53
C SER A 69 7.35 -29.30 5.85
N HIS A 70 6.66 -28.98 6.95
CA HIS A 70 6.56 -27.60 7.43
C HIS A 70 7.92 -27.06 7.87
N VAL A 71 8.74 -27.86 8.56
CA VAL A 71 10.11 -27.44 8.95
C VAL A 71 10.90 -26.94 7.75
N LEU A 72 10.90 -27.67 6.63
CA LEU A 72 11.62 -27.28 5.42
C LEU A 72 11.11 -25.94 4.84
N ILE A 73 9.79 -25.75 4.78
CA ILE A 73 9.16 -24.51 4.29
C ILE A 73 9.55 -23.33 5.19
N PHE A 74 9.43 -23.50 6.50
CA PHE A 74 9.74 -22.43 7.45
C PHE A 74 11.25 -22.14 7.55
N GLN A 75 12.11 -23.13 7.34
CA GLN A 75 13.56 -22.91 7.16
C GLN A 75 13.86 -22.08 5.91
N LEU A 76 13.16 -22.33 4.79
CA LEU A 76 13.30 -21.51 3.59
C LEU A 76 12.85 -20.06 3.84
N ILE A 77 11.70 -19.88 4.49
CA ILE A 77 11.20 -18.56 4.90
C ILE A 77 12.23 -17.87 5.80
N ALA A 78 12.74 -18.54 6.83
CA ALA A 78 13.73 -17.99 7.74
C ALA A 78 15.02 -17.57 7.00
N LYS A 79 15.50 -18.39 6.05
CA LYS A 79 16.68 -18.09 5.23
C LYS A 79 16.47 -16.84 4.37
N LEU A 80 15.32 -16.72 3.71
CA LEU A 80 14.98 -15.55 2.89
C LEU A 80 14.81 -14.30 3.76
N THR A 81 14.20 -14.43 4.93
CA THR A 81 14.06 -13.36 5.93
C THR A 81 15.44 -12.87 6.39
N GLY A 82 16.37 -13.77 6.72
CA GLY A 82 17.72 -13.38 7.15
C GLY A 82 18.48 -12.57 6.11
N ILE A 83 18.40 -12.96 4.82
CA ILE A 83 18.97 -12.20 3.71
C ILE A 83 18.36 -10.80 3.62
N LYS A 84 17.04 -10.69 3.81
CA LYS A 84 16.35 -9.40 3.71
C LYS A 84 16.64 -8.49 4.90
N LEU A 85 16.67 -9.02 6.13
CA LEU A 85 16.96 -8.26 7.34
C LEU A 85 18.34 -7.60 7.29
N GLU A 86 19.37 -8.32 6.81
CA GLU A 86 20.72 -7.75 6.62
C GLU A 86 20.73 -6.59 5.62
N ARG A 87 19.95 -6.70 4.53
CA ARG A 87 19.82 -5.60 3.56
C ARG A 87 19.09 -4.39 4.14
N ILE A 88 18.14 -4.62 5.05
CA ILE A 88 17.40 -3.56 5.73
C ILE A 88 18.28 -2.84 6.75
N SER A 89 19.16 -3.56 7.46
CA SER A 89 20.09 -2.94 8.42
C SER A 89 21.25 -2.20 7.74
N SER A 90 21.63 -2.62 6.52
CA SER A 90 22.81 -2.07 5.81
C SER A 90 22.49 -0.99 4.78
N GLN A 91 21.21 -0.68 4.51
CA GLN A 91 20.78 0.40 3.59
C GLN A 91 19.62 1.19 4.20
N ASN A 92 19.49 2.48 3.88
CA ASN A 92 18.29 3.28 4.16
C ASN A 92 17.03 2.50 3.74
N TYR A 93 16.33 1.94 4.72
CA TYR A 93 15.24 0.99 4.55
C TYR A 93 14.16 1.53 3.62
N LYS A 94 13.96 0.88 2.47
CA LYS A 94 12.78 1.06 1.62
C LYS A 94 11.83 -0.14 1.88
N PRO A 95 10.61 0.08 2.41
CA PRO A 95 9.71 -1.02 2.77
C PRO A 95 9.37 -1.90 1.56
N LEU A 96 8.97 -3.16 1.79
CA LEU A 96 8.57 -4.08 0.71
C LEU A 96 7.06 -4.01 0.38
N ILE A 97 6.26 -3.29 1.18
CA ILE A 97 4.80 -3.17 1.03
C ILE A 97 4.42 -1.83 0.36
N ASN A 98 5.35 -1.24 -0.38
CA ASN A 98 5.28 0.16 -0.79
C ASN A 98 4.05 0.51 -1.68
N GLY A 99 3.61 -0.40 -2.55
CA GLY A 99 2.49 -0.09 -3.46
C GLY A 99 1.18 0.26 -2.75
N VAL A 100 0.83 -0.48 -1.69
CA VAL A 100 -0.46 -0.34 -0.98
C VAL A 100 -0.42 0.76 0.07
N VAL A 101 0.71 0.92 0.77
CA VAL A 101 0.84 1.97 1.80
C VAL A 101 0.90 3.35 1.15
N TYR A 102 1.71 3.53 0.10
CA TYR A 102 1.80 4.81 -0.59
C TYR A 102 0.58 5.10 -1.44
N SER A 103 -0.10 4.10 -2.02
CA SER A 103 -1.37 4.36 -2.71
C SER A 103 -2.44 4.87 -1.74
N GLY A 104 -2.50 4.35 -0.51
CA GLY A 104 -3.40 4.85 0.52
C GLY A 104 -3.10 6.30 0.91
N GLN A 105 -1.84 6.63 1.18
CA GLN A 105 -1.42 8.01 1.50
C GLN A 105 -1.65 8.97 0.32
N TRP A 106 -1.33 8.55 -0.90
CA TRP A 106 -1.58 9.29 -2.13
C TRP A 106 -3.06 9.61 -2.33
N VAL A 107 -3.92 8.60 -2.20
CA VAL A 107 -5.38 8.80 -2.30
C VAL A 107 -5.86 9.74 -1.20
N ARG A 108 -5.34 9.61 0.03
CA ARG A 108 -5.71 10.52 1.13
C ARG A 108 -5.36 11.98 0.80
N LEU A 109 -4.12 12.23 0.37
CA LEU A 109 -3.64 13.56 0.01
C LEU A 109 -4.49 14.21 -1.08
N LEU A 110 -4.94 13.43 -2.09
CA LEU A 110 -5.70 13.96 -3.22
C LEU A 110 -7.21 14.05 -2.96
N THR A 111 -7.78 13.17 -2.16
CA THR A 111 -9.25 13.14 -1.94
C THR A 111 -9.68 13.88 -0.70
N GLN A 112 -8.91 13.79 0.39
CA GLN A 112 -9.26 14.41 1.67
C GLN A 112 -8.56 15.76 1.83
N GLU A 113 -7.25 15.79 1.61
CA GLU A 113 -6.44 17.00 1.83
C GLU A 113 -6.41 17.92 0.59
N ARG A 114 -6.83 17.38 -0.57
CA ARG A 114 -6.93 18.08 -1.87
C ARG A 114 -5.67 18.82 -2.29
N VAL A 115 -4.50 18.25 -2.01
CA VAL A 115 -3.20 18.87 -2.31
C VAL A 115 -2.97 19.13 -3.81
N HIS A 116 -3.69 18.44 -4.69
CA HIS A 116 -3.67 18.72 -6.13
C HIS A 116 -4.06 20.15 -6.48
N ARG A 117 -4.77 20.87 -5.62
CA ARG A 117 -5.14 22.28 -5.85
C ARG A 117 -4.01 23.27 -5.56
N ASP A 118 -2.92 22.83 -4.92
CA ASP A 118 -1.76 23.67 -4.69
C ASP A 118 -1.01 23.90 -6.03
N SER A 119 -0.91 25.16 -6.43
CA SER A 119 -0.20 25.56 -7.65
C SER A 119 1.30 25.25 -7.62
N ASN A 120 1.88 25.03 -6.44
CA ASN A 120 3.28 24.66 -6.27
C ASN A 120 3.51 23.14 -6.22
N LEU A 121 2.45 22.33 -6.34
CA LEU A 121 2.57 20.89 -6.28
C LEU A 121 3.43 20.38 -7.46
N SER A 122 4.53 19.73 -7.12
CA SER A 122 5.41 19.04 -8.05
C SER A 122 5.59 17.57 -7.63
N LEU A 123 6.12 16.75 -8.53
CA LEU A 123 6.48 15.36 -8.21
C LEU A 123 7.44 15.31 -7.01
N GLY A 124 8.45 16.18 -7.00
CA GLY A 124 9.44 16.27 -5.92
C GLY A 124 8.81 16.69 -4.60
N ALA A 125 8.00 17.75 -4.59
CA ALA A 125 7.30 18.19 -3.37
C ALA A 125 6.40 17.08 -2.79
N MET A 126 5.73 16.31 -3.66
CA MET A 126 4.92 15.17 -3.24
C MET A 126 5.80 13.99 -2.73
N ALA A 127 6.93 13.76 -3.37
CA ALA A 127 7.89 12.74 -2.94
C ALA A 127 8.47 13.05 -1.56
N ASP A 128 8.75 14.33 -1.28
CA ASP A 128 9.19 14.82 0.03
C ASP A 128 8.12 14.58 1.10
N VAL A 129 6.86 14.93 0.84
CA VAL A 129 5.74 14.68 1.77
C VAL A 129 5.57 13.19 2.08
N LEU A 130 5.75 12.33 1.06
CA LEU A 130 5.66 10.88 1.20
C LEU A 130 6.97 10.24 1.72
N ASN A 131 8.03 11.04 1.91
CA ASN A 131 9.38 10.61 2.30
C ASN A 131 9.92 9.47 1.41
N ILE A 132 9.79 9.62 0.10
CA ILE A 132 10.27 8.68 -0.92
C ILE A 132 11.07 9.41 -2.00
N SER A 133 11.85 8.67 -2.80
CA SER A 133 12.54 9.26 -3.95
C SER A 133 11.58 9.54 -5.11
N ASP A 134 11.78 10.66 -5.81
CA ASP A 134 11.08 11.05 -7.04
C ASP A 134 10.96 9.92 -8.06
N THR A 135 12.06 9.19 -8.29
CA THR A 135 12.09 8.04 -9.22
C THR A 135 11.08 6.98 -8.82
N TYR A 136 11.00 6.67 -7.51
CA TYR A 136 10.07 5.69 -6.99
C TYR A 136 8.62 6.16 -7.13
N LEU A 137 8.35 7.43 -6.80
CA LEU A 137 7.01 7.99 -6.96
C LEU A 137 6.59 8.03 -8.44
N SER A 138 7.50 8.40 -9.36
CA SER A 138 7.22 8.37 -10.79
C SER A 138 6.82 6.96 -11.25
N HIS A 139 7.58 5.93 -10.85
CA HIS A 139 7.23 4.54 -11.17
C HIS A 139 5.91 4.10 -10.54
N LEU A 140 5.61 4.55 -9.33
CA LEU A 140 4.34 4.26 -8.65
C LEU A 140 3.17 4.89 -9.40
N VAL A 141 3.24 6.18 -9.74
CA VAL A 141 2.18 6.89 -10.46
C VAL A 141 1.93 6.29 -11.84
N SER A 142 2.99 5.91 -12.58
CA SER A 142 2.84 5.21 -13.85
C SER A 142 2.11 3.88 -13.72
N LYS A 143 2.24 3.18 -12.58
CA LYS A 143 1.49 1.94 -12.31
C LYS A 143 0.04 2.18 -11.90
N LEU A 144 -0.27 3.33 -11.29
CA LEU A 144 -1.60 3.64 -10.77
C LEU A 144 -2.61 4.08 -11.85
N GLY A 145 -2.19 4.20 -13.11
CA GLY A 145 -3.12 4.40 -14.23
C GLY A 145 -3.08 5.79 -14.88
N GLY A 146 -1.92 6.46 -14.87
CA GLY A 146 -1.67 7.67 -15.67
C GLY A 146 -0.39 7.54 -16.49
N HIS A 147 -0.29 8.31 -17.58
CA HIS A 147 0.94 8.34 -18.39
C HIS A 147 2.10 9.05 -17.66
N ASN A 148 1.79 10.03 -16.79
CA ASN A 148 2.74 10.76 -15.97
C ASN A 148 2.05 11.44 -14.76
N PHE A 149 2.84 12.05 -13.87
CA PHE A 149 2.36 12.75 -12.67
C PHE A 149 1.31 13.82 -12.98
N SER A 150 1.59 14.70 -13.94
CA SER A 150 0.67 15.78 -14.30
C SER A 150 -0.67 15.28 -14.83
N ASP A 151 -0.67 14.21 -15.63
CA ASP A 151 -1.90 13.57 -16.12
C ASP A 151 -2.73 12.98 -14.97
N HIS A 152 -2.06 12.45 -13.95
CA HIS A 152 -2.72 11.94 -12.76
C HIS A 152 -3.32 13.06 -11.90
N ILE A 153 -2.62 14.19 -11.72
CA ILE A 153 -3.15 15.37 -11.01
C ILE A 153 -4.33 15.99 -11.77
N ASN A 154 -4.18 16.16 -13.09
CA ASN A 154 -5.22 16.64 -13.99
C ASN A 154 -6.52 15.84 -13.86
N HIS A 155 -6.43 14.52 -13.66
CA HIS A 155 -7.60 13.68 -13.45
C HIS A 155 -8.42 14.14 -12.23
N TYR A 156 -7.77 14.46 -11.11
CA TYR A 156 -8.47 14.96 -9.92
C TYR A 156 -9.03 16.36 -10.11
N TRP A 157 -8.34 17.25 -10.84
CA TRP A 157 -8.92 18.54 -11.23
C TRP A 157 -10.20 18.37 -12.04
N VAL A 158 -10.24 17.40 -12.95
CA VAL A 158 -11.46 17.10 -13.73
C VAL A 158 -12.57 16.54 -12.86
N LEU A 159 -12.27 15.67 -11.89
CA LEU A 159 -13.27 15.16 -10.94
C LEU A 159 -13.88 16.30 -10.13
N ASP A 160 -13.04 17.15 -9.53
CA ASP A 160 -13.49 18.33 -8.77
C ASP A 160 -14.34 19.28 -9.62
N ALA A 161 -13.90 19.55 -10.87
CA ALA A 161 -14.64 20.38 -11.79
C ALA A 161 -16.00 19.75 -12.16
N LYS A 162 -16.08 18.43 -12.38
CA LYS A 162 -17.35 17.75 -12.67
C LYS A 162 -18.33 17.86 -11.52
N ASP A 163 -17.85 17.68 -10.30
CA ASP A 163 -18.68 17.80 -9.09
C ASP A 163 -19.25 19.21 -8.95
N MET A 164 -18.40 20.24 -9.12
CA MET A 164 -18.85 21.64 -9.11
C MET A 164 -19.77 21.98 -10.28
N LEU A 165 -19.54 21.44 -11.48
CA LEU A 165 -20.40 21.68 -12.65
C LEU A 165 -21.78 21.04 -12.52
N ALA A 166 -21.92 19.98 -11.73
CA ALA A 166 -23.17 19.27 -11.50
C ALA A 166 -23.94 19.76 -10.26
N ASP A 167 -23.26 20.40 -9.32
CA ASP A 167 -23.85 20.92 -8.08
C ASP A 167 -24.52 22.28 -8.29
N ARG A 168 -25.80 22.38 -7.90
CA ARG A 168 -26.62 23.59 -7.99
C ARG A 168 -26.01 24.77 -7.24
N LYS A 169 -25.21 24.53 -6.20
CA LYS A 169 -24.51 25.57 -5.43
C LYS A 169 -23.63 26.45 -6.31
N TYR A 170 -23.08 25.92 -7.41
CA TYR A 170 -22.16 26.65 -8.28
C TYR A 170 -22.81 27.12 -9.60
N ASN A 171 -24.15 27.16 -9.69
CA ASN A 171 -24.84 27.58 -10.91
C ASN A 171 -24.47 29.01 -11.35
N ASP A 172 -24.27 29.92 -10.38
CA ASP A 172 -23.91 31.31 -10.64
C ASP A 172 -22.40 31.50 -10.91
N TYR A 173 -21.59 30.45 -10.69
CA TYR A 173 -20.17 30.49 -10.99
C TYR A 173 -19.96 30.40 -12.49
N THR A 174 -19.09 31.26 -13.02
CA THR A 174 -18.63 31.13 -14.39
C THR A 174 -17.93 29.77 -14.61
N ILE A 175 -17.92 29.28 -15.84
CA ILE A 175 -17.18 28.05 -16.18
C ILE A 175 -15.70 28.20 -15.83
N LEU A 176 -15.13 29.40 -16.06
CA LEU A 176 -13.74 29.67 -15.76
C LEU A 176 -13.46 29.64 -14.25
N SER A 177 -14.29 30.29 -13.43
CA SER A 177 -14.09 30.27 -11.97
C SER A 177 -14.14 28.86 -11.42
N ILE A 178 -15.02 27.98 -11.93
CA ILE A 178 -14.99 26.55 -11.56
C ILE A 178 -13.68 25.87 -11.95
N GLY A 179 -13.12 26.17 -13.11
CA GLY A 179 -11.80 25.64 -13.49
C GLY A 179 -10.69 26.10 -12.52
N LEU A 180 -10.69 27.38 -12.14
CA LEU A 180 -9.73 27.92 -11.19
C LEU A 180 -9.87 27.26 -9.80
N GLU A 181 -11.10 27.15 -9.28
CA GLU A 181 -11.40 26.49 -8.00
C GLU A 181 -11.02 25.01 -7.97
N ALA A 182 -11.05 24.35 -9.14
CA ALA A 182 -10.63 22.96 -9.27
C ALA A 182 -9.10 22.80 -9.25
N GLY A 183 -8.32 23.86 -9.49
CA GLY A 183 -6.86 23.84 -9.54
C GLY A 183 -6.25 24.14 -10.91
N PHE A 184 -7.05 24.45 -11.94
CA PHE A 184 -6.50 24.82 -13.25
C PHE A 184 -5.98 26.26 -13.23
N ASN A 185 -4.78 26.49 -13.77
CA ASN A 185 -4.20 27.84 -13.86
C ASN A 185 -4.59 28.60 -15.14
N SER A 186 -5.28 27.96 -16.09
CA SER A 186 -5.70 28.64 -17.32
C SER A 186 -6.97 28.04 -17.95
N LYS A 187 -7.72 28.89 -18.66
CA LYS A 187 -8.90 28.47 -19.44
C LYS A 187 -8.56 27.43 -20.50
N SER A 188 -7.43 27.61 -21.21
CA SER A 188 -7.03 26.72 -22.30
C SER A 188 -6.70 25.32 -21.79
N THR A 189 -5.93 25.24 -20.69
CA THR A 189 -5.59 23.97 -20.03
C THR A 189 -6.85 23.30 -19.49
N PHE A 190 -7.73 24.05 -18.82
CA PHE A 190 -8.98 23.51 -18.30
C PHE A 190 -9.83 22.88 -19.41
N TYR A 191 -10.11 23.61 -20.49
CA TYR A 191 -10.97 23.10 -21.56
C TYR A 191 -10.37 21.90 -22.29
N SER A 192 -9.06 21.91 -22.56
CA SER A 192 -8.39 20.83 -23.28
C SER A 192 -8.30 19.54 -22.43
N VAL A 193 -7.89 19.65 -21.18
CA VAL A 193 -7.80 18.53 -20.24
C VAL A 193 -9.19 17.97 -19.93
N PHE A 194 -10.17 18.82 -19.61
CA PHE A 194 -11.53 18.36 -19.32
C PHE A 194 -12.15 17.62 -20.50
N LYS A 195 -11.96 18.13 -21.74
CA LYS A 195 -12.42 17.45 -22.95
C LYS A 195 -11.67 16.14 -23.20
N LYS A 196 -10.36 16.09 -22.96
CA LYS A 196 -9.56 14.86 -23.06
C LYS A 196 -10.11 13.76 -22.13
N HIS A 197 -10.41 14.10 -20.88
CA HIS A 197 -10.85 13.12 -19.88
C HIS A 197 -12.35 12.76 -19.94
N THR A 198 -13.20 13.66 -20.45
CA THR A 198 -14.67 13.48 -20.41
C THR A 198 -15.32 13.33 -21.79
N GLY A 199 -14.62 13.67 -22.87
CA GLY A 199 -15.16 13.77 -24.22
C GLY A 199 -16.00 15.03 -24.48
N LEU A 200 -16.32 15.81 -23.46
CA LEU A 200 -17.17 17.01 -23.54
C LEU A 200 -16.41 18.26 -23.13
N THR A 201 -16.84 19.42 -23.62
CA THR A 201 -16.35 20.69 -23.05
C THR A 201 -16.98 20.93 -21.68
N PRO A 202 -16.35 21.67 -20.77
CA PRO A 202 -16.97 22.03 -19.48
C PRO A 202 -18.35 22.67 -19.62
N THR A 203 -18.51 23.53 -20.63
CA THR A 203 -19.79 24.17 -20.95
C THR A 203 -20.84 23.16 -21.44
N GLY A 204 -20.47 22.24 -22.32
CA GLY A 204 -21.37 21.19 -22.78
C GLY A 204 -21.76 20.21 -21.68
N PHE A 205 -20.83 19.92 -20.76
CA PHE A 205 -21.09 19.12 -19.57
C PHE A 205 -22.16 19.77 -18.68
N ARG A 206 -22.04 21.08 -18.40
CA ARG A 206 -23.04 21.82 -17.60
C ARG A 206 -24.41 21.89 -18.27
N LYS A 207 -24.45 22.04 -19.60
CA LYS A 207 -25.71 22.07 -20.37
C LYS A 207 -26.42 20.72 -20.45
N GLY A 208 -25.77 19.64 -20.04
CA GLY A 208 -26.36 18.30 -20.05
C GLY A 208 -26.23 17.58 -21.39
N ASP A 209 -25.35 18.02 -22.29
CA ASP A 209 -25.16 17.47 -23.65
C ASP A 209 -24.75 15.97 -23.64
N GLY A 210 -24.34 15.44 -22.48
CA GLY A 210 -24.01 14.03 -22.26
C GLY A 210 -25.18 13.12 -21.86
N LYS A 211 -26.39 13.65 -21.57
CA LYS A 211 -27.56 12.83 -21.15
C LYS A 211 -28.44 12.33 -22.31
N ALA A 212 -28.08 12.59 -23.57
CA ALA A 212 -28.91 12.27 -24.73
C ALA A 212 -28.37 11.12 -25.62
N LYS A 213 -27.87 10.02 -25.03
CA LYS A 213 -27.63 8.74 -25.76
C LYS A 213 -27.83 7.50 -24.85
N LYS A 214 -29.05 7.31 -24.33
CA LYS A 214 -29.56 5.98 -23.93
C LYS A 214 -30.94 5.80 -24.55
N GLY A 215 -30.94 5.33 -25.79
CA GLY A 215 -32.14 5.11 -26.58
C GLY A 215 -31.76 4.46 -27.90
N VAL A 216 -31.15 3.26 -27.84
CA VAL A 216 -31.15 2.35 -28.98
C VAL A 216 -32.16 1.27 -28.66
N GLY A 217 -33.30 1.37 -29.33
CA GLY A 217 -34.37 0.41 -29.27
C GLY A 217 -33.90 -0.95 -29.76
N VAL A 218 -34.31 -1.97 -29.01
CA VAL A 218 -34.31 -3.35 -29.48
C VAL A 218 -35.38 -3.44 -30.57
N LYS A 219 -34.95 -3.62 -31.82
CA LYS A 219 -35.82 -4.17 -32.87
C LYS A 219 -35.68 -5.69 -32.84
N HIS A 220 -36.84 -6.30 -33.04
CA HIS A 220 -37.16 -7.72 -32.88
C HIS A 220 -36.33 -8.63 -33.78
#